data_AF-A0A1V3R7A5-F1
#
_entry.id   AF-A0A1V3R7A5-F1
#
_cell.length_a   1.000
_cell.length_b   1.000
_cell.length_c   1.000
_cell.angle_alpha   90.00
_cell.angle_beta   90.00
_cell.angle_gamma   90.00
#
_symmetry.space_group_name_H-M   'P 1'
#
loop_
_entity.id
_entity.type
_entity.pdbx_description
1 polymer ?
#
loop_
_entity_poly.entity_id
_entity_poly.type
_entity_poly.pdbx_seq_one_letter_code
_entity_poly.pdbx_strand_id
1 'polypeptide(L)'
;MNSAIKIPNKKNSILLSEYFPREIFWDVNLDELDYKKDSDFVIPRVLDWGNFKNSWSNLKKLYPENVIQYYCLNQSQIFGNENIELLGKLFNINPDEFPRYVK
;
A
#
# COMPACT_ATOMS: atom_id res chain seq x y z
N MET A 1 1.79 -8.61 43.45
CA MET A 1 2.29 -7.34 42.87
C MET A 1 2.34 -7.50 41.36
N ASN A 2 1.65 -6.59 40.68
CA ASN A 2 1.67 -6.30 39.23
C ASN A 2 1.30 -7.43 38.26
N SER A 3 0.01 -7.74 38.21
CA SER A 3 -0.64 -8.18 36.96
C SER A 3 -0.57 -7.00 35.99
N ALA A 4 0.33 -7.03 35.01
CA ALA A 4 0.35 -6.04 33.95
C ALA A 4 -0.98 -6.12 33.18
N ILE A 5 -1.88 -5.18 33.49
CA ILE A 5 -3.07 -4.95 32.68
C ILE A 5 -2.55 -4.52 31.32
N LYS A 6 -2.61 -5.42 30.32
CA LYS A 6 -2.46 -5.05 28.92
C LYS A 6 -3.61 -4.10 28.61
N ILE A 7 -3.36 -2.80 28.74
CA ILE A 7 -4.27 -1.76 28.28
C ILE A 7 -4.41 -2.00 26.78
N PRO A 8 -5.59 -2.34 26.25
CA PRO A 8 -5.77 -2.43 24.81
C PRO A 8 -5.53 -1.03 24.25
N ASN A 9 -4.36 -0.84 23.67
CA ASN A 9 -3.97 0.41 23.04
C ASN A 9 -5.03 0.66 21.96
N LYS A 10 -5.72 1.78 22.05
CA LYS A 10 -6.93 2.14 21.28
C LYS A 10 -6.65 1.91 19.79
N LYS A 11 -7.05 0.73 19.26
CA LYS A 11 -6.88 0.37 17.86
C LYS A 11 -7.63 1.41 17.04
N ASN A 12 -6.93 2.22 16.26
CA ASN A 12 -7.55 2.88 15.12
C ASN A 12 -8.16 1.75 14.29
N SER A 13 -9.48 1.76 14.14
CA SER A 13 -10.32 0.61 13.80
C SER A 13 -10.28 0.22 12.32
N ILE A 14 -9.11 0.33 11.68
CA ILE A 14 -8.91 -0.11 10.30
C ILE A 14 -8.14 -1.41 10.35
N LEU A 15 -8.78 -2.48 9.88
CA LEU A 15 -8.14 -3.76 9.66
C LEU A 15 -7.67 -3.82 8.21
N LEU A 16 -6.35 -3.87 7.99
CA LEU A 16 -5.79 -3.95 6.64
C LEU A 16 -6.29 -5.19 5.88
N SER A 17 -6.64 -6.26 6.59
CA SER A 17 -7.24 -7.48 6.04
C SER A 17 -8.64 -7.29 5.43
N GLU A 18 -9.33 -6.18 5.71
CA GLU A 18 -10.59 -5.80 5.05
C GLU A 18 -10.36 -5.10 3.70
N TYR A 19 -9.16 -4.56 3.48
CA TYR A 19 -8.81 -3.78 2.29
C TYR A 19 -7.88 -4.56 1.35
N PHE A 20 -7.05 -5.44 1.88
CA PHE A 20 -6.03 -6.14 1.11
C PHE A 20 -6.09 -7.65 1.31
N PRO A 21 -5.94 -8.42 0.22
CA PRO A 21 -5.77 -9.87 0.29
C PRO A 21 -4.52 -10.23 1.11
N ARG A 22 -4.59 -11.30 1.90
CA ARG A 22 -3.46 -11.76 2.73
C ARG A 22 -2.27 -12.20 1.88
N GLU A 23 -2.52 -12.62 0.64
CA GLU A 23 -1.51 -13.06 -0.33
C GLU A 23 -0.48 -11.96 -0.66
N ILE A 24 -0.86 -10.68 -0.60
CA ILE A 24 0.06 -9.55 -0.83
C ILE A 24 1.12 -9.45 0.29
N PHE A 25 0.77 -9.92 1.48
CA PHE A 25 1.53 -9.80 2.72
C PHE A 25 1.86 -11.19 3.29
N TRP A 26 2.20 -12.13 2.41
CA TRP A 26 2.40 -13.54 2.73
C TRP A 26 3.47 -13.79 3.82
N ASP A 27 4.38 -12.84 4.02
CA ASP A 27 5.50 -12.87 4.97
C ASP A 27 5.20 -12.18 6.31
N VAL A 28 4.04 -11.55 6.48
CA VAL A 28 3.71 -10.75 7.68
C VAL A 28 2.27 -10.93 8.13
N ASN A 29 2.00 -10.66 9.41
CA ASN A 29 0.64 -10.66 9.93
C ASN A 29 -0.04 -9.30 9.71
N LEU A 30 -0.99 -9.20 8.78
CA LEU A 30 -1.72 -7.94 8.50
C LEU A 30 -2.42 -7.37 9.73
N ASP A 31 -2.85 -8.23 10.66
CA ASP A 31 -3.63 -7.82 11.82
C ASP A 31 -2.75 -7.14 12.90
N GLU A 32 -1.43 -7.16 12.72
CA GLU A 32 -0.42 -6.47 13.53
C GLU A 32 0.06 -5.14 12.93
N LEU A 33 -0.20 -4.91 11.64
CA LEU A 33 0.19 -3.68 10.95
C LEU A 33 -0.80 -2.54 11.23
N ASP A 34 -0.28 -1.36 11.50
CA ASP A 34 -1.03 -0.11 11.56
C ASP A 34 -0.91 0.61 10.22
N TYR A 35 -2.04 0.82 9.54
CA TYR A 35 -2.06 1.43 8.22
C TYR A 35 -1.32 2.78 8.15
N LYS A 36 -1.34 3.59 9.21
CA LYS A 36 -0.66 4.90 9.22
C LYS A 36 0.81 4.77 9.56
N LYS A 37 1.16 4.02 10.59
CA LYS A 37 2.55 3.93 11.07
C LYS A 37 3.41 3.10 10.12
N ASP A 38 2.82 2.10 9.49
CA ASP A 38 3.50 1.17 8.60
C ASP A 38 3.25 1.50 7.12
N SER A 39 2.83 2.74 6.79
CA SER A 39 2.50 3.14 5.42
C SER A 39 3.66 3.00 4.45
N ASP A 40 4.89 3.26 4.93
CA ASP A 40 6.15 3.08 4.21
C ASP A 40 6.42 1.62 3.80
N PHE A 41 5.73 0.67 4.42
CA PHE A 41 5.77 -0.74 4.05
C PHE A 41 4.52 -1.14 3.26
N VAL A 42 3.33 -0.78 3.76
CA VAL A 42 2.04 -1.20 3.20
C VAL A 42 1.83 -0.68 1.79
N ILE A 43 2.07 0.61 1.55
CA ILE A 43 1.83 1.22 0.24
C ILE A 43 2.71 0.62 -0.86
N PRO A 44 4.06 0.61 -0.73
CA PRO A 44 4.91 0.05 -1.78
C PRO A 44 4.64 -1.44 -2.00
N ARG A 45 4.33 -2.21 -0.95
CA ARG A 45 4.01 -3.63 -1.10
C ARG A 45 2.75 -3.87 -1.96
N VAL A 46 1.72 -3.07 -1.77
CA VAL A 46 0.49 -3.15 -2.58
C VAL A 46 0.72 -2.67 -4.02
N LEU A 47 1.55 -1.65 -4.22
CA LEU A 47 1.87 -1.14 -5.56
C LEU A 47 2.67 -2.17 -6.37
N ASP A 48 3.69 -2.78 -5.75
CA ASP A 48 4.55 -3.82 -6.33
C ASP A 48 3.75 -5.06 -6.79
N TRP A 49 2.78 -5.48 -5.98
CA TRP A 49 1.96 -6.67 -6.30
C TRP A 49 0.97 -6.47 -7.47
N GLY A 50 0.85 -5.26 -8.01
CA GLY A 50 -0.12 -4.95 -9.06
C GLY A 50 -1.55 -4.78 -8.54
N ASN A 51 -2.51 -4.57 -9.45
CA ASN A 51 -3.93 -4.37 -9.09
C ASN A 51 -4.66 -5.68 -8.71
N PHE A 52 -4.01 -6.58 -7.98
CA PHE A 52 -4.59 -7.84 -7.56
C PHE A 52 -5.84 -7.61 -6.70
N LYS A 53 -6.97 -8.24 -7.07
CA LYS A 53 -8.25 -8.13 -6.34
C LYS A 53 -8.65 -6.67 -6.01
N ASN A 54 -8.41 -5.73 -6.93
CA ASN A 54 -8.71 -4.30 -6.78
C ASN A 54 -7.90 -3.57 -5.69
N SER A 55 -6.71 -4.07 -5.34
CA SER A 55 -5.93 -3.53 -4.22
C SER A 55 -5.53 -2.07 -4.42
N TRP A 56 -5.30 -1.58 -5.65
CA TRP A 56 -5.01 -0.16 -5.88
C TRP A 56 -6.21 0.75 -5.58
N SER A 57 -7.42 0.31 -5.92
CA SER A 57 -8.64 1.03 -5.55
C SER A 57 -8.84 1.07 -4.03
N ASN A 58 -8.47 0.00 -3.32
CA ASN A 58 -8.53 -0.04 -1.86
C ASN A 58 -7.44 0.83 -1.21
N LEU A 59 -6.27 0.92 -1.84
CA LEU A 59 -5.22 1.86 -1.46
C LEU A 59 -5.73 3.31 -1.47
N LYS A 60 -6.46 3.71 -2.54
CA LYS A 60 -7.08 5.05 -2.65
C LYS A 60 -8.11 5.37 -1.57
N LYS A 61 -8.74 4.34 -0.98
CA LYS A 61 -9.71 4.53 0.12
C LYS A 61 -9.00 4.78 1.46
N LEU A 62 -7.79 4.25 1.63
CA LEU A 62 -7.06 4.30 2.90
C LEU A 62 -6.06 5.45 3.00
N TYR A 63 -5.44 5.82 1.88
CA TYR A 63 -4.35 6.78 1.85
C TYR A 63 -4.66 7.98 0.97
N PRO A 64 -4.19 9.19 1.35
CA PRO A 64 -4.26 10.36 0.49
C PRO A 64 -3.56 10.10 -0.85
N GLU A 65 -4.15 10.60 -1.93
CA GLU A 65 -3.64 10.38 -3.29
C GLU A 65 -2.19 10.86 -3.46
N ASN A 66 -1.86 12.02 -2.90
CA ASN A 66 -0.50 12.58 -2.96
C ASN A 66 0.55 11.69 -2.26
N VAL A 67 0.16 10.95 -1.22
CA VAL A 67 1.04 10.01 -0.54
C VAL A 67 1.27 8.79 -1.43
N ILE A 68 0.24 8.28 -2.09
CA ILE A 68 0.39 7.16 -3.03
C ILE A 68 1.26 7.56 -4.23
N GLN A 69 1.01 8.74 -4.81
CA GLN A 69 1.82 9.29 -5.91
C GLN A 69 3.30 9.40 -5.53
N TYR A 70 3.62 9.81 -4.29
CA TYR A 70 4.99 9.83 -3.79
C TYR A 70 5.66 8.44 -3.93
N TYR A 71 5.01 7.35 -3.52
CA TYR A 71 5.60 6.02 -3.68
C TYR A 71 5.67 5.58 -5.14
N CYS A 72 4.67 5.89 -5.97
CA CYS A 72 4.74 5.60 -7.41
C CYS A 72 6.00 6.19 -8.07
N LEU A 73 6.36 7.43 -7.70
CA LEU A 73 7.47 8.17 -8.28
C LEU A 73 8.83 7.87 -7.65
N ASN A 74 8.86 7.31 -6.43
CA ASN A 74 10.10 7.11 -5.67
C ASN A 74 10.46 5.63 -5.45
N GLN A 75 9.61 4.68 -5.86
CA GLN A 75 9.86 3.25 -5.68
C GLN A 75 10.24 2.57 -6.99
N SER A 76 11.39 1.89 -6.99
CA SER A 76 11.89 1.18 -8.18
C SER A 76 11.31 -0.23 -8.36
N GLN A 77 10.40 -0.65 -7.48
CA GLN A 77 9.81 -2.00 -7.47
C GLN A 77 8.55 -2.11 -8.34
N ILE A 78 8.01 -1.00 -8.83
CA ILE A 78 6.88 -1.04 -9.76
C ILE A 78 7.43 -1.34 -11.15
N PHE A 79 7.16 -2.55 -11.64
CA PHE A 79 7.65 -3.03 -12.93
C PHE A 79 6.52 -3.29 -13.94
N GLY A 80 6.89 -3.23 -15.21
CA GLY A 80 6.01 -3.48 -16.34
C GLY A 80 5.30 -2.21 -16.80
N ASN A 81 5.46 -1.87 -18.08
CA ASN A 81 4.83 -0.69 -18.67
C ASN A 81 3.31 -0.70 -18.49
N GLU A 82 2.67 -1.88 -18.60
CA GLU A 82 1.23 -2.02 -18.37
C GLU A 82 0.83 -1.54 -16.96
N ASN A 83 1.52 -2.00 -15.91
CA ASN A 83 1.24 -1.57 -14.54
C ASN A 83 1.46 -0.07 -14.35
N ILE A 84 2.58 0.44 -14.90
CA ILE A 84 2.94 1.86 -14.82
C ILE A 84 1.89 2.72 -15.53
N GLU A 85 1.43 2.32 -16.71
CA GLU A 85 0.40 3.03 -17.48
C GLU A 85 -0.95 3.02 -16.77
N LEU A 86 -1.36 1.88 -16.19
CA LEU A 86 -2.57 1.81 -15.39
C LEU A 86 -2.48 2.69 -14.13
N LEU A 87 -1.35 2.67 -13.41
CA LEU A 87 -1.13 3.55 -12.26
C LEU A 87 -1.12 5.02 -12.67
N GLY A 88 -0.46 5.35 -13.78
CA GLY A 88 -0.45 6.68 -14.37
C GLY A 88 -1.86 7.19 -14.64
N LYS A 89 -2.71 6.36 -15.24
CA LYS A 89 -4.13 6.67 -15.44
C LYS A 89 -4.91 6.80 -14.13
N LEU A 90 -4.70 5.91 -13.17
CA LEU A 90 -5.45 5.85 -11.91
C LEU A 90 -5.12 7.01 -10.95
N PHE A 91 -3.88 7.48 -11.00
CA PHE A 91 -3.32 8.51 -10.12
C PHE A 91 -2.96 9.80 -10.83
N ASN A 92 -3.31 9.93 -12.12
CA ASN A 92 -3.01 11.09 -12.95
C ASN A 92 -1.51 11.48 -12.93
N ILE A 93 -0.64 10.48 -13.11
CA ILE A 93 0.83 10.61 -13.20
C ILE A 93 1.25 10.31 -14.64
N ASN A 94 2.20 11.04 -15.19
CA ASN A 94 2.77 10.68 -16.50
C ASN A 94 3.65 9.41 -16.33
N PRO A 95 3.44 8.33 -17.11
CA PRO A 95 4.28 7.12 -17.05
C PRO A 95 5.79 7.39 -17.08
N ASP A 96 6.22 8.41 -17.83
CA ASP A 96 7.62 8.84 -17.93
C ASP A 96 8.25 9.27 -16.59
N GLU A 97 7.44 9.61 -15.60
CA GLU A 97 7.91 10.00 -14.26
C GLU A 97 8.20 8.80 -13.36
N PHE A 98 7.77 7.59 -13.74
CA PHE A 98 8.05 6.38 -12.96
C PHE A 98 9.52 5.93 -13.16
N PRO A 99 10.21 5.48 -12.09
CA PRO A 99 11.63 5.10 -12.16
C PRO A 99 11.98 3.98 -13.16
N ARG A 100 11.01 3.18 -13.58
CA ARG A 100 11.19 1.96 -14.38
C ARG A 100 10.37 1.93 -15.67
N TYR A 101 9.79 3.04 -16.10
CA TYR A 101 9.08 3.09 -17.37
C TYR A 101 10.06 2.97 -18.55
N VAL A 102 9.77 2.09 -19.51
CA VAL A 102 10.58 1.88 -20.71
C VAL A 102 9.84 2.45 -21.91
N LYS A 103 10.50 3.30 -22.70
CA LYS A 103 9.93 3.93 -23.89
C LYS A 103 10.00 3.05 -25.12
#